data_AF-A0AAW0JEV1-F1
#
_entry.id   AF-A0AAW0JEV1-F1
#
_cell.length_a   1.000
_cell.length_b   1.000
_cell.length_c   1.000
_cell.angle_alpha   90.00
_cell.angle_beta   90.00
_cell.angle_gamma   90.00
#
_symmetry.space_group_name_H-M   'P 1'
#
loop_
_entity.id
_entity.type
_entity.pdbx_description
1 polymer ?
#
loop_
_entity_poly.entity_id
_entity_poly.type
_entity_poly.pdbx_seq_one_letter_code
_entity_poly.pdbx_strand_id
1 'polypeptide(L)'
;MRCFLFQPFHQVFTVSKELVPRVLSRVIEAVSEELSRLMQCVSSFSRNGALQARLEICALRDTVAIYLTPESRSSFKQALEALPQLASGADKKLLEELLNKFKSSMHLQLACFQAASPSMMKT
;
A
#
# COMPACT_ATOMS: atom_id res chain seq x y z
N MET A 1 -10.46 2.78 26.80
CA MET A 1 -9.05 2.49 26.46
C MET A 1 -8.89 2.35 24.95
N ARG A 2 -8.49 3.41 24.22
CA ARG A 2 -7.90 3.34 22.85
C ARG A 2 -7.65 4.74 22.27
N CYS A 3 -6.94 5.61 23.02
CA CYS A 3 -6.35 6.84 22.46
C CYS A 3 -4.87 7.03 22.82
N PHE A 4 -4.24 6.07 23.50
CA PHE A 4 -2.84 6.21 23.97
C PHE A 4 -1.77 5.69 23.00
N LEU A 5 -2.15 5.11 21.84
CA LEU A 5 -1.19 4.67 20.82
C LEU A 5 -0.88 5.72 19.74
N PHE A 6 -1.50 6.91 19.78
CA PHE A 6 -1.32 7.94 18.75
C PHE A 6 -0.33 9.07 19.10
N GLN A 7 0.14 9.16 20.35
CA GLN A 7 1.06 10.22 20.74
C GLN A 7 2.52 10.04 20.27
N PRO A 8 3.12 8.83 20.18
CA PRO A 8 4.52 8.74 19.75
C PRO A 8 4.69 8.96 18.23
N PHE A 9 3.70 8.62 17.40
CA PHE A 9 3.79 8.85 15.95
C PHE A 9 3.75 10.33 15.58
N HIS A 10 2.95 11.15 16.29
CA HIS A 10 2.91 12.60 16.03
C HIS A 10 4.20 13.31 16.43
N GLN A 11 4.79 12.96 17.58
CA GLN A 11 6.01 13.62 18.04
C GLN A 11 7.25 13.25 17.22
N VAL A 12 7.34 12.02 16.70
CA VAL A 12 8.40 11.63 15.75
C VAL A 12 8.23 12.37 14.40
N PHE A 13 6.99 12.61 13.96
CA PHE A 13 6.70 13.37 12.72
C PHE A 13 7.15 14.84 12.77
N THR A 14 7.29 15.43 13.96
CA THR A 14 7.76 16.81 14.14
C THR A 14 9.30 16.92 14.04
N VAL A 15 10.04 15.81 14.17
CA VAL A 15 11.50 15.85 14.33
C VAL A 15 12.29 15.92 13.00
N SER A 16 11.72 15.51 11.86
CA SER A 16 12.30 15.84 10.56
C SER A 16 11.32 15.55 9.40
N LYS A 17 10.70 16.61 8.87
CA LYS A 17 9.76 16.52 7.74
C LYS A 17 10.38 15.89 6.48
N GLU A 18 11.70 15.90 6.36
CA GLU A 18 12.44 15.33 5.23
C GLU A 18 12.85 13.87 5.43
N LEU A 19 12.97 13.41 6.69
CA LEU A 19 13.37 12.04 6.99
C LEU A 19 12.22 11.06 6.77
N VAL A 20 10.99 11.48 7.06
CA VAL A 20 9.79 10.63 6.96
C VAL A 20 9.59 10.09 5.53
N PRO A 21 9.60 10.91 4.46
CA PRO A 21 9.47 10.39 3.09
C PRO A 21 10.61 9.44 2.72
N ARG A 22 11.85 9.76 3.11
CA ARG A 22 13.04 8.94 2.81
C ARG A 22 12.98 7.58 3.48
N VAL A 23 12.61 7.54 4.76
CA VAL A 23 12.48 6.28 5.52
C VAL A 23 11.31 5.47 4.96
N LEU A 24 10.16 6.10 4.72
CA LEU A 24 9.00 5.39 4.18
C LEU A 24 9.27 4.82 2.79
N SER A 25 9.93 5.55 1.89
CA SER A 25 10.33 5.00 0.58
C SER A 25 11.19 3.74 0.71
N ARG A 26 12.18 3.72 1.62
CA ARG A 26 13.03 2.54 1.86
C ARG A 26 12.26 1.37 2.48
N VAL A 27 11.35 1.66 3.42
CA VAL A 27 10.47 0.63 4.00
C VAL A 27 9.57 0.04 2.92
N ILE A 28 9.01 0.88 2.04
CA ILE A 28 8.12 0.44 0.97
C ILE A 28 8.87 -0.37 -0.09
N GLU A 29 10.10 0.00 -0.44
CA GLU A 29 10.99 -0.82 -1.26
C GLU A 29 11.10 -2.24 -0.69
N ALA A 30 11.57 -2.36 0.55
CA ALA A 30 11.76 -3.65 1.20
C ALA A 30 10.45 -4.46 1.32
N VAL A 31 9.35 -3.81 1.72
CA VAL A 31 8.03 -4.47 1.85
C VAL A 31 7.53 -4.95 0.49
N SER A 32 7.64 -4.13 -0.56
CA SER A 32 7.17 -4.48 -1.90
C SER A 32 8.00 -5.60 -2.53
N GLU A 33 9.31 -5.63 -2.28
CA GLU A 33 10.22 -6.69 -2.72
C GLU A 33 9.88 -8.01 -2.03
N GLU A 34 9.74 -8.01 -0.71
CA GLU A 34 9.36 -9.22 0.02
C GLU A 34 7.97 -9.71 -0.36
N LEU A 35 7.02 -8.81 -0.59
CA LEU A 35 5.69 -9.17 -1.08
C LEU A 35 5.75 -9.84 -2.45
N SER A 36 6.56 -9.31 -3.37
CA SER A 36 6.82 -9.93 -4.68
C SER A 36 7.41 -11.33 -4.52
N ARG A 37 8.46 -11.47 -3.70
CA ARG A 37 9.12 -12.75 -3.42
C ARG A 37 8.14 -13.78 -2.84
N LEU A 38 7.32 -13.36 -1.88
CA LEU A 38 6.30 -14.22 -1.26
C LEU A 38 5.26 -14.70 -2.29
N MET A 39 4.76 -13.82 -3.16
CA MET A 39 3.79 -14.21 -4.18
C MET A 39 4.37 -15.23 -5.17
N GLN A 40 5.66 -15.13 -5.48
CA GLN A 40 6.36 -16.10 -6.34
C GLN A 40 6.61 -17.46 -5.66
N CYS A 41 6.67 -17.50 -4.33
CA CYS A 41 6.85 -18.75 -3.58
C CYS A 41 5.55 -19.56 -3.41
N VAL A 42 4.38 -18.97 -3.69
CA VAL A 42 3.10 -19.66 -3.55
C VAL A 42 2.88 -20.57 -4.77
N SER A 43 2.74 -21.87 -4.52
CA SER A 43 2.57 -22.88 -5.57
C SER A 43 1.23 -22.81 -6.30
N SER A 44 0.18 -22.37 -5.62
CA SER A 44 -1.14 -22.17 -6.21
C SER A 44 -2.01 -21.24 -5.35
N PHE A 45 -2.90 -20.50 -6.00
CA PHE A 45 -3.89 -19.67 -5.31
C PHE A 45 -5.28 -20.21 -5.55
N SER A 46 -6.10 -20.25 -4.50
CA SER A 46 -7.55 -20.39 -4.66
C SER A 46 -8.14 -19.11 -5.27
N ARG A 47 -9.35 -19.18 -5.83
CA ARG A 47 -10.03 -18.00 -6.40
C ARG A 47 -10.11 -16.84 -5.40
N ASN A 48 -10.57 -17.14 -4.19
CA ASN A 48 -10.72 -16.14 -3.13
C ASN A 48 -9.35 -15.67 -2.60
N GLY A 49 -8.36 -16.58 -2.51
CA GLY A 49 -7.00 -16.22 -2.11
C GLY A 49 -6.33 -15.27 -3.10
N ALA A 50 -6.49 -15.51 -4.41
CA ALA A 50 -5.99 -14.62 -5.46
C ALA A 50 -6.69 -13.25 -5.41
N LEU A 51 -8.00 -13.22 -5.21
CA LEU A 51 -8.77 -11.98 -5.07
C LEU A 51 -8.32 -11.18 -3.84
N GLN A 52 -8.17 -11.83 -2.69
CA GLN A 52 -7.74 -11.21 -1.45
C GLN A 52 -6.31 -10.67 -1.55
N ALA A 53 -5.36 -11.47 -2.06
CA ALA A 53 -3.98 -11.02 -2.24
C ALA A 53 -3.92 -9.81 -3.19
N ARG A 54 -4.71 -9.82 -4.27
CA ARG A 54 -4.81 -8.68 -5.19
C ARG A 54 -5.39 -7.44 -4.51
N LEU A 55 -6.42 -7.60 -3.69
CA LEU A 55 -7.02 -6.51 -2.90
C LEU A 55 -5.98 -5.88 -1.97
N GLU A 56 -5.27 -6.69 -1.20
CA GLU A 56 -4.26 -6.23 -0.23
C GLU A 56 -3.09 -5.52 -0.92
N ILE A 57 -2.55 -6.09 -2.01
CA ILE A 57 -1.47 -5.47 -2.79
C ILE A 57 -1.93 -4.12 -3.38
N CYS A 58 -3.11 -4.07 -3.99
CA CYS A 58 -3.65 -2.82 -4.56
C CYS A 58 -3.93 -1.78 -3.47
N ALA A 59 -4.53 -2.18 -2.36
CA ALA A 59 -4.82 -1.29 -1.24
C ALA A 59 -3.55 -0.69 -0.64
N LEU A 60 -2.52 -1.52 -0.42
CA LEU A 60 -1.22 -1.07 0.09
C LEU A 60 -0.56 -0.10 -0.88
N ARG A 61 -0.43 -0.48 -2.16
CA ARG A 61 0.18 0.35 -3.21
C ARG A 61 -0.51 1.71 -3.33
N ASP A 62 -1.85 1.72 -3.33
CA ASP A 62 -2.64 2.95 -3.43
C ASP A 62 -2.47 3.82 -2.16
N THR A 63 -2.40 3.20 -0.97
CA THR A 63 -2.22 3.89 0.31
C THR A 63 -0.87 4.62 0.38
N VAL A 64 0.19 3.99 -0.13
CA VAL A 64 1.56 4.53 -0.05
C VAL A 64 2.01 5.22 -1.34
N ALA A 65 1.07 5.57 -2.22
CA ALA A 65 1.35 6.03 -3.58
C ALA A 65 2.36 7.18 -3.68
N ILE A 66 2.37 8.09 -2.69
CA ILE A 66 3.26 9.26 -2.67
C ILE A 66 4.73 8.93 -2.35
N TYR A 67 4.99 7.75 -1.80
CA TYR A 67 6.34 7.30 -1.41
C TYR A 67 6.89 6.23 -2.37
N LEU A 68 6.13 5.87 -3.40
CA LEU A 68 6.51 4.86 -4.37
C LEU A 68 7.68 5.32 -5.24
N THR A 69 8.77 4.57 -5.16
CA THR A 69 9.97 4.64 -6.01
C THR A 69 9.82 3.77 -7.27
N PRO A 70 10.65 3.95 -8.30
CA PRO A 70 10.66 3.06 -9.47
C PRO A 70 10.82 1.58 -9.09
N GLU A 71 11.67 1.29 -8.12
CA GLU A 71 11.96 -0.04 -7.59
C GLU A 71 10.71 -0.65 -6.96
N SER A 72 10.11 0.06 -6.01
CA SER A 72 8.88 -0.44 -5.35
C SER A 72 7.71 -0.59 -6.31
N ARG A 73 7.58 0.28 -7.32
CA ARG A 73 6.58 0.12 -8.40
C ARG A 73 6.80 -1.15 -9.20
N SER A 74 8.06 -1.47 -9.52
CA SER A 74 8.42 -2.70 -10.22
C SER A 74 8.07 -3.92 -9.37
N SER A 75 8.45 -3.93 -8.09
CA SER A 75 8.16 -5.05 -7.19
C SER A 75 6.65 -5.26 -6.97
N PHE A 76 5.86 -4.18 -6.80
CA PHE A 76 4.40 -4.31 -6.75
C PHE A 76 3.79 -4.86 -8.05
N LYS A 77 4.34 -4.46 -9.20
CA LYS A 77 3.89 -4.99 -10.50
C LYS A 77 4.19 -6.49 -10.59
N GLN A 78 5.41 -6.90 -10.25
CA GLN A 78 5.80 -8.31 -10.23
C GLN A 78 4.94 -9.14 -9.27
N ALA A 79 4.64 -8.62 -8.07
CA ALA A 79 3.75 -9.28 -7.12
C ALA A 79 2.34 -9.51 -7.71
N LEU A 80 1.80 -8.53 -8.45
CA LEU A 80 0.49 -8.65 -9.11
C LEU A 80 0.51 -9.58 -10.33
N GLU A 81 1.64 -9.71 -11.02
CA GLU A 81 1.84 -10.60 -12.16
C GLU A 81 2.00 -12.06 -11.71
N ALA A 82 2.54 -12.30 -10.51
CA ALA A 82 2.60 -13.63 -9.90
C ALA A 82 1.22 -14.18 -9.50
N LEU A 83 0.22 -13.30 -9.33
CA LEU A 83 -1.15 -13.71 -9.02
C LEU A 83 -1.92 -14.18 -10.26
N PRO A 84 -2.76 -15.22 -10.17
CA PRO A 84 -3.67 -15.59 -11.24
C PRO A 84 -4.55 -14.43 -11.70
N GLN A 85 -4.78 -14.34 -13.00
CA GLN A 85 -5.64 -13.31 -13.58
C GLN A 85 -7.09 -13.53 -13.15
N LEU A 86 -7.80 -12.44 -12.85
CA LEU A 86 -9.22 -12.51 -12.56
C LEU A 86 -9.98 -12.82 -13.85
N ALA A 87 -10.46 -14.07 -13.96
CA ALA A 87 -11.12 -14.59 -15.15
C ALA A 87 -12.51 -13.99 -15.38
N SER A 88 -13.21 -13.62 -14.31
CA SER A 88 -14.59 -13.13 -14.36
C SER A 88 -14.67 -11.61 -14.19
N GLY A 89 -15.51 -10.95 -14.98
CA GLY A 89 -15.86 -9.54 -14.78
C GLY A 89 -16.53 -9.29 -13.42
N ALA A 90 -17.20 -10.29 -12.85
CA ALA A 90 -17.79 -10.19 -11.51
C ALA A 90 -16.72 -10.09 -10.41
N ASP A 91 -15.62 -10.85 -10.51
CA ASP A 91 -14.53 -10.80 -9.54
C ASP A 91 -13.79 -9.45 -9.62
N LYS A 92 -13.65 -8.88 -10.83
CA LYS A 92 -13.10 -7.52 -11.01
C LYS A 92 -13.99 -6.46 -10.37
N LYS A 93 -15.31 -6.54 -10.56
CA LYS A 93 -16.28 -5.63 -9.94
C LYS A 93 -16.25 -5.73 -8.41
N LEU A 94 -16.21 -6.96 -7.88
CA LEU A 94 -16.10 -7.20 -6.44
C LEU A 94 -14.82 -6.60 -5.86
N LEU A 95 -13.68 -6.74 -6.56
CA LEU A 95 -12.42 -6.11 -6.15
C LEU A 95 -12.55 -4.58 -6.03
N GLU A 96 -13.16 -3.94 -7.02
CA GLU A 96 -13.39 -2.49 -7.02
C GLU A 96 -14.30 -2.05 -5.87
N GLU A 97 -15.40 -2.75 -5.64
CA GLU A 97 -16.32 -2.49 -4.53
C GLU A 97 -15.61 -2.59 -3.17
N LEU A 98 -14.77 -3.62 -2.99
CA LEU A 98 -13.99 -3.81 -1.77
C LEU A 98 -12.93 -2.74 -1.58
N LEU A 99 -12.24 -2.32 -2.64
CA LEU A 99 -11.29 -1.20 -2.59
C LEU A 99 -11.99 0.11 -2.21
N ASN A 100 -13.18 0.37 -2.77
CA ASN A 100 -13.95 1.55 -2.44
C ASN A 100 -14.43 1.53 -0.98
N LYS A 101 -14.87 0.37 -0.49
CA LYS A 101 -15.23 0.19 0.93
C LYS A 101 -14.03 0.41 1.85
N PHE A 102 -12.86 -0.11 1.48
CA PHE A 102 -11.62 0.14 2.22
C PHE A 102 -11.31 1.65 2.29
N LYS A 103 -11.34 2.34 1.14
CA LYS A 103 -11.08 3.78 1.04
C LYS A 103 -12.04 4.61 1.88
N SER A 104 -13.34 4.30 1.84
CA SER A 104 -14.35 5.04 2.61
C SER A 104 -14.28 4.75 4.11
N SER A 105 -13.97 3.52 4.50
CA SER A 105 -13.92 3.12 5.92
C SER A 105 -12.64 3.57 6.62
N MET A 106 -11.53 3.72 5.90
CA MET A 106 -10.20 4.05 6.44
C MET A 106 -9.74 5.47 6.10
N HIS A 107 -10.66 6.35 5.67
CA HIS A 107 -10.34 7.68 5.14
C HIS A 107 -9.38 8.49 6.04
N LEU A 108 -9.62 8.53 7.35
CA LEU A 108 -8.78 9.29 8.29
C LEU A 108 -7.36 8.74 8.39
N GLN A 109 -7.19 7.42 8.40
CA GLN A 109 -5.90 6.74 8.45
C GLN A 109 -5.14 6.92 7.14
N LEU A 110 -5.85 6.85 6.00
CA LEU A 110 -5.26 7.07 4.68
C LEU A 110 -4.78 8.52 4.51
N ALA A 111 -5.49 9.49 5.08
CA ALA A 111 -5.09 10.89 5.05
C ALA A 111 -3.71 11.13 5.71
N CYS A 112 -3.32 10.34 6.72
CA CYS A 112 -2.00 10.45 7.34
C CYS A 112 -0.84 10.17 6.36
N PHE A 113 -1.06 9.29 5.38
CA PHE A 113 -0.06 8.99 4.35
C PHE A 113 -0.07 10.01 3.22
N GLN A 114 -1.15 10.75 3.01
CA GLN A 114 -1.29 11.76 1.95
C GLN A 114 -0.85 13.17 2.39
N ALA A 115 -0.99 13.49 3.69
CA ALA A 115 -0.64 14.79 4.25
C ALA A 115 0.87 15.09 4.26
N ALA A 116 1.73 14.08 4.06
CA ALA A 116 3.17 14.24 3.94
C ALA A 116 3.64 14.45 2.48
N SER A 117 2.73 14.75 1.55
CA SER A 117 3.14 15.19 0.21
C SER A 117 4.07 16.41 0.34
N PRO A 118 5.26 16.40 -0.30
CA PRO A 118 6.11 17.58 -0.37
C PRO A 118 5.45 18.55 -1.36
N SER A 119 4.42 19.24 -0.91
CA SER A 119 4.00 20.48 -1.56
C SER A 119 4.95 21.58 -1.11
N MET A 120 5.49 22.29 -2.09
CA MET A 120 6.32 23.52 -2.02
C MET A 120 7.81 23.26 -1.77
N MET A 121 8.76 23.80 -2.57
CA MET A 121 8.87 25.19 -3.02
C MET A 121 9.51 25.30 -4.43
N LYS A 122 8.84 25.97 -5.37
CA LYS A 122 9.56 26.75 -6.40
C LYS A 122 9.86 28.09 -5.73
N THR A 123 11.14 28.40 -5.56
CA THR A 123 11.64 29.75 -5.28
C THR A 123 12.48 30.16 -6.47
#